data_AF-A0A0T1X696-F1
#
_entry.id   AF-A0A0T1X696-F1
#
_cell.length_a   1.000
_cell.length_b   1.000
_cell.length_c   1.000
_cell.angle_alpha   90.00
_cell.angle_beta   90.00
_cell.angle_gamma   90.00
#
_symmetry.space_group_name_H-M   'P 1'
#
loop_
_entity.id
_entity.type
_entity.pdbx_description
1 polymer ?
#
loop_
_entity_poly.entity_id
_entity_poly.type
_entity_poly.pdbx_seq_one_letter_code
_entity_poly.pdbx_strand_id
1 'polypeptide(L)' 'MTSEKIKGPASYFPSIEKAYGRPIGEWQDLVRKHSPARHMELVNMLKSEHKMGHGHANAIVAHTLAADKKAGS' A
#
# COMPACT_ATOMS: atom_id res chain seq x y z
N MET A 1 12.79 17.23 17.25
CA MET A 1 12.19 16.61 16.06
C MET A 1 12.15 15.10 16.26
N THR A 2 11.05 14.54 16.76
CA THR A 2 10.93 13.11 17.08
C THR A 2 10.75 12.31 15.79
N SER A 3 11.80 11.60 15.38
CA SER A 3 11.70 10.48 14.44
C SER A 3 10.88 9.39 15.11
N GLU A 4 9.55 9.43 14.94
CA GLU A 4 8.73 8.26 15.19
C GLU A 4 9.28 7.16 14.29
N LYS A 5 9.94 6.17 14.88
CA LYS A 5 10.39 4.97 14.17
C LYS A 5 9.15 4.35 13.56
N ILE A 6 8.90 4.64 12.29
CA ILE A 6 7.81 4.01 11.54
C ILE A 6 8.17 2.52 11.50
N LYS A 7 7.49 1.73 12.34
CA LYS A 7 7.65 0.28 12.40
C LYS A 7 6.55 -0.34 11.54
N GLY A 8 6.92 -1.31 10.71
CA GLY A 8 5.98 -2.03 9.85
C GLY A 8 5.85 -1.47 8.43
N PRO A 9 4.85 -1.91 7.64
CA PRO A 9 4.74 -1.61 6.21
C PRO A 9 4.80 -0.12 5.84
N ALA A 10 4.39 0.76 6.75
CA ALA A 10 4.43 2.20 6.56
C ALA A 10 5.86 2.77 6.44
N SER A 11 6.89 2.05 6.90
CA SER A 11 8.29 2.48 6.78
C SER A 11 8.74 2.57 5.31
N TYR A 12 8.06 1.84 4.42
CA TYR A 12 8.32 1.87 2.98
C TYR A 12 7.64 3.05 2.28
N PHE A 13 6.69 3.76 2.90
CA PHE A 13 5.89 4.77 2.20
C PHE A 13 6.72 5.91 1.61
N PRO A 14 7.67 6.53 2.33
CA PRO A 14 8.51 7.57 1.73
C PRO A 14 9.31 7.06 0.52
N SER A 15 9.79 5.82 0.55
CA SER A 15 10.49 5.23 -0.59
C SER A 15 9.57 4.89 -1.76
N ILE A 16 8.32 4.49 -1.50
CA ILE A 16 7.32 4.20 -2.52
C ILE A 16 6.92 5.48 -3.23
N GLU A 17 6.59 6.54 -2.48
CA GLU A 17 6.25 7.84 -3.05
C GLU A 17 7.40 8.39 -3.92
N LYS A 18 8.64 8.28 -3.43
CA LYS A 18 9.83 8.66 -4.20
C LYS A 18 10.04 7.81 -5.46
N ALA A 19 9.76 6.50 -5.40
CA ALA A 19 9.98 5.59 -6.51
C ALA A 19 8.91 5.67 -7.60
N TYR A 20 7.65 5.93 -7.23
CA TYR A 20 6.51 5.88 -8.15
C TYR A 20 5.82 7.23 -8.37
N GLY A 21 6.25 8.29 -7.69
CA GLY A 21 5.84 9.67 -7.95
C GLY A 21 4.38 9.98 -7.58
N ARG A 22 3.75 9.19 -6.72
CA ARG A 22 2.37 9.40 -6.26
C ARG A 22 2.27 9.28 -4.75
N PRO A 23 1.43 10.09 -4.09
CA PRO A 23 1.19 10.00 -2.66
C PRO A 23 0.66 8.62 -2.24
N ILE A 24 0.97 8.20 -1.01
CA ILE A 24 0.52 6.89 -0.50
C ILE A 24 -1.01 6.76 -0.49
N GLY A 25 -1.73 7.85 -0.22
CA GLY A 25 -3.19 7.88 -0.24
C GLY A 25 -3.77 7.45 -1.59
N GLU A 26 -3.16 7.85 -2.71
CA GLU A 26 -3.63 7.43 -4.04
C GLU A 26 -3.47 5.92 -4.26
N TRP A 27 -2.38 5.33 -3.78
CA TRP A 27 -2.17 3.89 -3.86
C TRP A 27 -3.16 3.11 -3.00
N GLN A 28 -3.45 3.61 -1.81
CA GLN A 28 -4.46 3.02 -0.92
C GLN A 28 -5.85 3.09 -1.57
N ASP A 29 -6.21 4.23 -2.15
CA ASP A 29 -7.50 4.39 -2.84
C ASP A 29 -7.63 3.49 -4.06
N LEU A 30 -6.53 3.28 -4.80
CA LEU A 30 -6.50 2.34 -5.91
C LEU A 30 -6.71 0.90 -5.45
N VAL A 31 -6.15 0.51 -4.30
CA VAL A 31 -6.42 -0.79 -3.66
C VAL A 31 -7.90 -0.89 -3.24
N ARG A 32 -8.46 0.14 -2.62
CA ARG A 32 -9.88 0.18 -2.21
C ARG A 32 -10.84 0.05 -3.38
N LYS A 33 -10.53 0.69 -4.52
CA LYS A 33 -11.33 0.59 -5.75
C LYS A 33 -11.41 -0.82 -6.33
N HIS A 34 -10.43 -1.67 -6.05
CA HIS A 34 -10.39 -3.06 -6.48
C HIS A 34 -10.88 -4.03 -5.39
N SER A 35 -11.29 -3.54 -4.22
CA SER A 35 -11.94 -4.34 -3.19
C SER A 35 -13.35 -4.77 -3.65
N PRO A 36 -13.83 -5.99 -3.35
CA PRO A 36 -13.28 -6.99 -2.42
C PRO A 36 -12.36 -8.05 -3.07
N ALA A 37 -11.35 -7.66 -3.85
CA ALA A 37 -10.34 -8.59 -4.35
C ALA A 37 -9.45 -9.16 -3.23
N ARG A 38 -8.87 -10.35 -3.48
CA ARG A 38 -7.93 -11.00 -2.56
C ARG A 38 -6.60 -10.24 -2.52
N HIS A 39 -5.90 -10.33 -1.39
CA HIS A 39 -4.59 -9.70 -1.17
C HIS A 39 -3.62 -9.89 -2.35
N MET A 40 -3.46 -11.12 -2.82
CA MET A 40 -2.54 -11.43 -3.93
C MET A 40 -3.00 -10.88 -5.28
N GLU A 41 -4.30 -10.70 -5.49
CA GLU A 41 -4.84 -10.09 -6.72
C GLU A 41 -4.51 -8.59 -6.73
N LEU A 42 -4.67 -7.90 -5.60
CA LEU A 42 -4.31 -6.50 -5.42
C LEU A 42 -2.80 -6.28 -5.58
N VAL A 43 -1.97 -7.16 -5.00
CA VAL A 43 -0.51 -7.11 -5.17
C VAL A 43 -0.12 -7.31 -6.64
N ASN A 44 -0.74 -8.25 -7.34
CA ASN A 44 -0.46 -8.50 -8.75
C ASN A 44 -0.90 -7.33 -9.63
N MET A 45 -2.04 -6.70 -9.37
CA MET A 45 -2.50 -5.50 -10.06
C MET A 45 -1.48 -4.35 -9.95
N LEU A 46 -0.98 -4.06 -8.74
CA LEU A 46 0.06 -3.03 -8.54
C LEU A 46 1.36 -3.37 -9.29
N LYS A 47 1.72 -4.66 -9.33
CA LYS A 47 2.90 -5.12 -10.08
C LYS A 47 2.71 -4.99 -11.59
N SER A 48 1.56 -5.41 -12.14
CA SER A 48 1.32 -5.44 -13.59
C SER A 48 1.07 -4.05 -14.15
N GLU A 49 0.25 -3.25 -13.47
CA GLU A 49 -0.21 -1.96 -13.99
C GLU A 49 0.75 -0.82 -13.66
N HIS A 50 1.39 -0.89 -12.49
CA HIS A 50 2.25 0.19 -11.99
C HIS A 50 3.73 -0.21 -11.90
N LYS A 51 4.09 -1.41 -12.40
CA LYS A 51 5.47 -1.94 -12.38
C LYS A 51 6.09 -1.91 -10.98
N MET A 52 5.23 -2.06 -9.96
CA MET A 52 5.65 -1.98 -8.57
C MET A 52 6.42 -3.24 -8.15
N GLY A 53 7.45 -3.09 -7.34
CA GLY A 53 8.18 -4.24 -6.77
C GLY A 53 7.34 -4.99 -5.75
N HIS A 54 7.60 -6.29 -5.54
CA HIS A 54 6.79 -7.13 -4.64
C HIS A 54 6.69 -6.56 -3.21
N GLY A 55 7.80 -6.11 -2.63
CA GLY A 55 7.80 -5.54 -1.27
C GLY A 55 6.96 -4.27 -1.16
N HIS A 56 7.04 -3.38 -2.15
CA HIS A 56 6.28 -2.13 -2.19
C HIS A 56 4.77 -2.39 -2.36
N ALA A 57 4.41 -3.27 -3.29
CA ALA A 57 3.02 -3.65 -3.52
C ALA A 57 2.42 -4.31 -2.28
N ASN A 58 3.16 -5.25 -1.68
CA ASN A 58 2.72 -5.92 -0.47
C ASN A 58 2.54 -4.95 0.71
N ALA A 59 3.43 -3.97 0.87
CA ALA A 59 3.34 -2.98 1.94
C ALA A 59 2.07 -2.12 1.83
N ILE A 60 1.73 -1.65 0.62
CA ILE A 60 0.52 -0.88 0.35
C ILE A 60 -0.73 -1.71 0.64
N VAL A 61 -0.82 -2.92 0.04
CA VAL A 61 -2.02 -3.76 0.16
C VAL A 61 -2.25 -4.20 1.61
N ALA A 62 -1.20 -4.70 2.28
CA ALA A 62 -1.30 -5.15 3.66
C ALA A 62 -1.74 -4.03 4.60
N HIS A 63 -1.18 -2.83 4.43
CA HIS A 63 -1.55 -1.68 5.26
C HIS A 63 -2.99 -1.23 4.99
N THR A 64 -3.39 -1.12 3.72
CA THR A 64 -4.73 -0.67 3.32
C THR A 64 -5.81 -1.62 3.85
N LEU A 65 -5.66 -2.93 3.60
CA LEU A 65 -6.64 -3.92 4.04
C LEU A 65 -6.71 -4.03 5.56
N ALA A 66 -5.58 -3.90 6.27
CA ALA A 66 -5.56 -3.88 7.72
C ALA A 66 -6.26 -2.64 8.30
N ALA A 67 -6.10 -1.47 7.66
CA ALA A 67 -6.78 -0.24 8.05
C ALA A 67 -8.29 -0.33 7.80
N ASP A 68 -8.71 -0.79 6.62
CA ASP A 68 -10.13 -0.92 6.27
C ASP A 68 -10.83 -1.98 7.14
N LYS A 69 -10.16 -3.11 7.45
CA LYS A 69 -10.69 -4.12 8.38
C LYS A 69 -10.97 -3.53 9.77
N LYS A 70 -10.12 -2.61 10.26
CA LYS A 70 -10.34 -1.92 11.54
C LYS A 70 -11.46 -0.87 11.45
N ALA A 71 -11.63 -0.22 10.30
CA ALA A 71 -12.66 0.81 10.11
C ALA A 71 -14.07 0.21 9.94
N GLY A 72 -14.17 -1.03 9.47
CA GLY A 72 -15.43 -1.76 9.30
C GLY A 72 -15.79 -2.72 10.43
N SER A 73 -15.08 -2.69 11.57
CA SER A 73 -15.40 -3.48 12.79
C SER A 73 -16.09 -2.63 13.85
#